data_AF-A0A432XJM2-F1
#
_entry.id   AF-A0A432XJM2-F1
#
_cell.length_a   1.000
_cell.length_b   1.000
_cell.length_c   1.000
_cell.angle_alpha   90.00
_cell.angle_beta   90.00
_cell.angle_gamma   90.00
#
_symmetry.space_group_name_H-M   'P 1'
#
loop_
_entity.id
_entity.type
_entity.pdbx_description
1 polymer ?
#
loop_
_entity_poly.entity_id
_entity_poly.type
_entity_poly.pdbx_seq_one_letter_code
_entity_poly.pdbx_strand_id
1 'polypeptide(L)'
;MKQAMDSDKHYLRSRRMLIAISLVLLITTMGGAQIYEINTFIFKLGFAHPENLFNILLWTAGFLLIRYYNNAAKYHKEIAEIWHRKLLNDNFINYYNEHASELGGMAIDIAPSEVPFGESYDSGNGYENYQVDISLETRAFFNSAFVYEYSTEFEHRICSSPIYFCKNFRGYFESLWLIISYWWDAQFRNNDSLTLYGPYLIAFVAIGHAVIPRLFELYG
;
A
#
# COMPACT_ATOMS: atom_id res chain seq x y z
N MET A 1 15.66 11.54 11.40
CA MET A 1 14.73 11.80 12.53
C MET A 1 14.12 10.53 13.12
N LYS A 2 13.35 9.72 12.37
CA LYS A 2 12.78 8.44 12.89
C LYS A 2 13.84 7.47 13.43
N GLN A 3 14.93 7.24 12.69
CA GLN A 3 16.05 6.40 13.15
C GLN A 3 16.71 6.93 14.43
N ALA A 4 16.83 8.27 14.58
CA ALA A 4 17.37 8.89 15.79
C ALA A 4 16.43 8.70 16.99
N MET A 5 15.12 8.83 16.78
CA MET A 5 14.10 8.58 17.82
C MET A 5 14.03 7.11 18.23
N ASP A 6 14.19 6.18 17.29
CA ASP A 6 14.17 4.74 17.57
C ASP A 6 15.48 4.23 18.18
N SER A 7 16.60 4.95 18.01
CA SER A 7 17.85 4.66 18.72
C SER A 7 17.89 5.19 20.16
N ASP A 8 17.03 6.15 20.50
CA ASP A 8 16.95 6.72 21.84
C ASP A 8 16.15 5.80 22.78
N LYS A 9 16.90 5.02 23.58
CA LYS A 9 16.34 4.10 24.57
C LYS A 9 15.50 4.80 25.64
N HIS A 10 15.86 6.04 26.01
CA HIS A 10 15.14 6.79 27.04
C HIS A 10 13.78 7.25 26.51
N TYR A 11 13.75 7.82 25.30
CA TYR A 11 12.52 8.17 24.61
C TYR A 11 11.59 6.96 24.41
N LEU A 12 12.14 5.82 23.93
CA LEU A 12 11.36 4.60 23.74
C LEU A 12 10.76 4.05 25.03
N ARG A 13 11.46 4.16 26.17
CA ARG A 13 10.95 3.75 27.48
C ARG A 13 9.82 4.66 27.95
N SER A 14 10.02 5.98 27.90
CA SER A 14 9.00 6.96 28.28
C SER A 14 7.75 6.86 27.42
N ARG A 15 7.90 6.65 26.10
CA ARG A 15 6.77 6.40 25.19
C ARG A 15 5.98 5.15 25.56
N ARG A 16 6.67 4.03 25.84
CA ARG A 16 6.01 2.78 26.27
C ARG A 16 5.28 2.96 27.60
N MET A 17 5.90 3.63 28.57
CA MET A 17 5.32 3.86 29.89
C MET A 17 4.08 4.76 29.81
N LEU A 18 4.14 5.84 29.01
CA LEU A 18 3.00 6.72 28.78
C LEU A 18 1.83 5.95 28.15
N ILE A 19 2.09 5.18 27.08
CA ILE A 19 1.05 4.35 26.44
C ILE A 19 0.44 3.37 27.45
N ALA A 20 1.26 2.68 28.25
CA ALA A 20 0.78 1.71 29.23
C ALA A 20 -0.10 2.37 30.30
N ILE A 21 0.34 3.49 30.88
CA ILE A 21 -0.42 4.23 31.90
C ILE A 21 -1.72 4.78 31.29
N SER A 22 -1.68 5.35 30.09
CA SER A 22 -2.89 5.83 29.40
C SER A 22 -3.87 4.69 29.11
N LEU A 23 -3.40 3.51 28.74
CA LEU A 23 -4.26 2.35 28.51
C LEU A 23 -4.92 1.87 29.81
N VAL A 24 -4.15 1.77 30.90
CA VAL A 24 -4.66 1.39 32.22
C VAL A 24 -5.69 2.41 32.72
N LEU A 25 -5.39 3.71 32.56
CA LEU A 25 -6.30 4.78 32.92
C LEU A 25 -7.61 4.65 32.15
N LEU A 26 -7.53 4.45 30.83
CA LEU A 26 -8.69 4.35 29.95
C LEU A 26 -9.54 3.10 30.24
N ILE A 27 -8.92 1.93 30.50
CA ILE A 27 -9.62 0.71 30.91
C ILE A 27 -10.32 0.92 32.27
N THR A 28 -9.67 1.59 33.21
CA THR A 28 -10.22 1.82 34.56
C THR A 28 -11.37 2.82 34.53
N THR A 29 -11.22 3.94 33.81
CA THR A 29 -12.23 5.02 33.79
C THR A 29 -13.41 4.71 32.89
N MET A 30 -13.19 4.14 31.71
CA MET A 30 -14.27 3.85 30.76
C MET A 30 -14.86 2.45 30.97
N GLY A 31 -14.02 1.44 31.27
CA GLY A 31 -14.48 0.07 31.48
C GLY A 31 -15.18 -0.13 32.83
N GLY A 32 -14.96 0.76 33.80
CA GLY A 32 -15.57 0.64 35.13
C GLY A 32 -15.26 -0.70 35.79
N ALA A 33 -14.01 -1.15 35.68
CA ALA A 33 -13.59 -2.44 36.21
C ALA A 33 -13.75 -2.47 37.73
N GLN A 34 -14.60 -3.37 38.22
CA GLN A 34 -14.85 -3.62 39.63
C GLN A 34 -14.36 -5.02 39.98
N ILE A 35 -13.62 -5.13 41.08
CA ILE A 35 -13.19 -6.41 41.64
C ILE A 35 -14.29 -6.85 42.60
N TYR A 36 -15.05 -7.87 42.20
CA TYR A 36 -16.21 -8.33 42.98
C TYR A 36 -15.81 -9.29 44.10
N GLU A 37 -14.82 -10.16 43.85
CA GLU A 37 -14.33 -11.13 44.84
C GLU A 37 -12.82 -11.36 44.67
N ILE A 38 -12.11 -11.40 45.81
CA ILE A 38 -10.73 -11.87 45.92
C ILE A 38 -10.77 -13.14 46.77
N ASN A 39 -10.88 -14.31 46.12
CA ASN A 39 -10.48 -15.56 46.76
C ASN A 39 -9.04 -15.84 46.35
N THR A 40 -8.28 -16.49 47.24
CA THR A 40 -6.81 -16.65 47.21
C THR A 40 -6.21 -17.12 45.86
N PHE A 41 -7.03 -17.60 44.91
CA PHE A 41 -6.63 -18.01 43.57
C PHE A 41 -7.50 -17.53 42.38
N ILE A 42 -8.65 -16.89 42.60
CA ILE A 42 -9.55 -16.47 41.49
C ILE A 42 -10.06 -15.06 41.75
N PHE A 43 -9.81 -14.19 40.77
CA PHE A 43 -10.31 -12.82 40.75
C PHE A 43 -11.53 -12.76 39.81
N LYS A 44 -12.70 -12.39 40.34
CA LYS A 44 -13.85 -12.05 39.51
C LYS A 44 -13.79 -10.57 39.16
N LEU A 45 -13.45 -10.28 37.91
CA LEU A 45 -13.59 -8.96 37.32
C LEU A 45 -15.00 -8.84 36.75
N GLY A 46 -15.73 -7.81 37.16
CA GLY A 46 -16.92 -7.38 36.45
C GLY A 46 -16.75 -5.95 35.99
N PHE A 47 -17.40 -5.60 34.89
CA PHE A 47 -17.33 -4.28 34.31
C PHE A 47 -18.68 -3.61 34.56
N ALA A 48 -18.66 -2.40 35.12
CA ALA A 48 -19.89 -1.63 35.32
C ALA A 48 -20.56 -1.27 33.99
N HIS A 49 -19.76 -1.13 32.92
CA HIS A 49 -20.19 -0.77 31.57
C HIS A 49 -19.50 -1.66 30.53
N PRO A 50 -19.94 -2.92 30.34
CA PRO A 50 -19.34 -3.85 29.35
C PRO A 50 -19.36 -3.30 27.92
N GLU A 51 -20.33 -2.45 27.58
CA GLU A 51 -20.44 -1.71 26.33
C GLU A 51 -19.23 -0.78 26.08
N ASN A 52 -18.68 -0.17 27.13
CA ASN A 52 -17.53 0.71 27.03
C ASN A 52 -16.24 -0.08 26.82
N LEU A 53 -16.10 -1.25 27.45
CA LEU A 53 -14.95 -2.14 27.24
C LEU A 53 -14.81 -2.51 25.76
N PHE A 54 -15.94 -2.81 25.11
CA PHE A 54 -15.95 -3.09 23.68
C PHE A 54 -15.49 -1.89 22.85
N ASN A 55 -15.94 -0.67 23.17
CA ASN A 55 -15.53 0.53 22.45
C ASN A 55 -14.00 0.74 22.60
N ILE A 56 -13.45 0.53 23.80
CA ILE A 56 -12.01 0.59 24.07
C ILE A 56 -11.24 -0.40 23.21
N LEU A 57 -11.73 -1.64 23.10
CA LEU A 57 -11.11 -2.67 22.26
C LEU A 57 -11.14 -2.27 20.78
N LEU A 58 -12.24 -1.69 20.31
CA LEU A 58 -12.38 -1.22 18.92
C LEU A 58 -11.40 -0.08 18.61
N TRP A 59 -11.28 0.91 19.50
CA TRP A 59 -10.29 1.99 19.38
C TRP A 59 -8.85 1.45 19.41
N THR A 60 -8.58 0.49 20.29
CA THR A 60 -7.26 -0.14 20.39
C THR A 60 -6.91 -0.91 19.12
N ALA A 61 -7.85 -1.67 18.56
CA ALA A 61 -7.67 -2.38 17.29
C ALA A 61 -7.43 -1.40 16.14
N GLY A 62 -8.20 -0.31 16.05
CA GLY A 62 -7.99 0.75 15.06
C GLY A 62 -6.61 1.41 15.16
N PHE A 63 -6.19 1.75 16.38
CA PHE A 63 -4.84 2.29 16.63
C PHE A 63 -3.74 1.31 16.21
N LEU A 64 -3.89 0.03 16.58
CA LEU A 64 -2.94 -1.02 16.20
C LEU A 64 -2.89 -1.23 14.69
N LEU A 65 -4.02 -1.14 13.99
CA LEU A 65 -4.07 -1.20 12.52
C LEU A 65 -3.29 -0.07 11.87
N ILE A 66 -3.51 1.18 12.31
CA ILE A 66 -2.76 2.34 11.80
C ILE A 66 -1.26 2.17 12.05
N ARG A 67 -0.90 1.72 13.26
CA ARG A 67 0.49 1.46 13.62
C ARG A 67 1.10 0.34 12.78
N TYR A 68 0.36 -0.73 12.56
CA TYR A 68 0.79 -1.85 11.74
C TYR A 68 1.01 -1.39 10.29
N TYR A 69 0.09 -0.60 9.72
CA TYR A 69 0.24 0.03 8.41
C TYR A 69 1.51 0.86 8.28
N ASN A 70 1.77 1.72 9.25
CA ASN A 70 2.98 2.56 9.24
C ASN A 70 4.28 1.76 9.36
N ASN A 71 4.25 0.62 10.06
CA ASN A 71 5.41 -0.28 10.16
C ASN A 71 5.57 -1.15 8.91
N ALA A 72 4.45 -1.54 8.30
CA ALA A 72 4.36 -2.36 7.11
C ALA A 72 4.61 -1.58 5.81
N ALA A 73 4.64 -0.25 5.85
CA ALA A 73 4.73 0.63 4.68
C ALA A 73 5.88 0.29 3.71
N LYS A 74 7.04 -0.12 4.23
CA LYS A 74 8.16 -0.56 3.39
C LYS A 74 7.80 -1.81 2.58
N TYR A 75 7.18 -2.80 3.22
CA TYR A 75 6.78 -4.06 2.57
C TYR A 75 5.64 -3.85 1.58
N HIS A 76 4.70 -2.94 1.86
CA HIS A 76 3.69 -2.53 0.89
C HIS A 76 4.33 -1.98 -0.39
N LYS A 77 5.39 -1.18 -0.25
CA LYS A 77 6.15 -0.66 -1.39
C LYS A 77 6.89 -1.77 -2.14
N GLU A 78 7.55 -2.68 -1.43
CA GLU A 78 8.28 -3.81 -2.05
C GLU A 78 7.33 -4.72 -2.84
N ILE A 79 6.15 -5.06 -2.29
CA ILE A 79 5.13 -5.83 -3.02
C ILE A 79 4.66 -5.07 -4.25
N ALA A 80 4.47 -3.74 -4.14
CA ALA A 80 4.10 -2.90 -5.26
C ALA A 80 5.12 -2.96 -6.40
N GLU A 81 6.40 -2.77 -6.07
CA GLU A 81 7.50 -2.83 -7.03
C GLU A 81 7.59 -4.19 -7.75
N ILE A 82 7.32 -5.30 -7.04
CA ILE A 82 7.32 -6.64 -7.63
C ILE A 82 6.27 -6.76 -8.74
N TRP A 83 5.02 -6.36 -8.47
CA TRP A 83 3.97 -6.52 -9.46
C TRP A 83 4.00 -5.44 -10.55
N HIS A 84 4.50 -4.23 -10.24
CA HIS A 84 4.80 -3.22 -11.26
C HIS A 84 5.79 -3.76 -12.28
N ARG A 85 6.89 -4.37 -11.82
CA ARG A 85 7.91 -4.96 -12.72
C ARG A 85 7.33 -6.07 -13.58
N LYS A 86 6.51 -6.94 -12.99
CA LYS A 86 5.84 -8.00 -13.73
C LYS A 86 4.87 -7.45 -14.78
N LEU A 87 4.11 -6.41 -14.43
CA LEU A 87 3.19 -5.72 -15.34
C LEU A 87 3.94 -5.06 -16.52
N LEU A 88 5.03 -4.35 -16.22
CA LEU A 88 5.83 -3.66 -17.24
C LEU A 88 6.53 -4.63 -18.20
N ASN A 89 6.76 -5.87 -17.79
CA ASN A 89 7.29 -6.94 -18.64
C ASN A 89 6.20 -7.70 -19.41
N ASP A 90 4.92 -7.35 -19.24
CA ASP A 90 3.84 -7.96 -19.99
C ASP A 90 3.86 -7.45 -21.44
N ASN A 91 3.76 -8.37 -22.41
CA ASN A 91 3.82 -8.05 -23.84
C ASN A 91 2.75 -7.03 -24.27
N PHE A 92 1.63 -6.94 -23.57
CA PHE A 92 0.61 -5.92 -23.87
C PHE A 92 1.09 -4.50 -23.50
N ILE A 93 1.89 -4.39 -22.44
CA ILE A 93 2.37 -3.13 -21.88
C ILE A 93 3.66 -2.69 -22.56
N ASN A 94 4.61 -3.61 -22.69
CA ASN A 94 5.88 -3.39 -23.35
C ASN A 94 6.24 -4.62 -24.17
N TYR A 95 6.38 -4.43 -25.48
CA TYR A 95 6.76 -5.47 -26.41
C TYR A 95 8.03 -5.06 -27.15
N TYR A 96 9.00 -5.97 -27.19
CA TYR A 96 10.23 -5.79 -27.93
C TYR A 96 10.33 -6.88 -29.00
N ASN A 97 10.41 -6.47 -30.27
CA ASN A 97 10.65 -7.39 -31.38
C ASN A 97 12.14 -7.39 -31.76
N GLU A 98 12.87 -8.41 -31.32
CA GLU A 98 14.30 -8.60 -31.61
C GLU A 98 14.62 -8.64 -33.11
N HIS A 99 13.67 -9.03 -33.96
CA HIS A 99 13.90 -9.17 -35.40
C HIS A 99 13.65 -7.90 -36.21
N ALA A 100 12.85 -6.96 -35.68
CA ALA A 100 12.51 -5.72 -36.36
C ALA A 100 13.16 -4.48 -35.72
N SER A 101 13.86 -4.64 -34.59
CA SER A 101 14.30 -3.53 -33.72
C SER A 101 13.13 -2.58 -33.37
N GLU A 102 11.91 -3.10 -33.33
CA GLU A 102 10.70 -2.33 -33.06
C GLU A 102 10.33 -2.47 -31.58
N LEU A 103 10.23 -1.33 -30.93
CA LEU A 103 9.67 -1.17 -29.59
C LEU A 103 8.18 -0.83 -29.75
N GLY A 104 7.31 -1.61 -29.12
CA GLY A 104 5.87 -1.39 -29.14
C GLY A 104 5.21 -1.65 -27.78
N GLY A 105 3.90 -1.53 -27.74
CA GLY A 105 3.11 -1.76 -26.53
C GLY A 105 2.50 -0.48 -25.97
N MET A 106 1.56 -0.67 -25.06
CA MET A 106 0.73 0.41 -24.56
C MET A 106 1.51 1.55 -23.87
N ALA A 107 2.62 1.23 -23.20
CA ALA A 107 3.46 2.27 -22.60
C ALA A 107 3.99 3.22 -23.67
N ILE A 108 4.42 2.70 -24.81
CA ILE A 108 4.98 3.51 -25.90
C ILE A 108 3.88 4.28 -26.63
N ASP A 109 2.71 3.67 -26.84
CA ASP A 109 1.57 4.29 -27.54
C ASP A 109 1.02 5.55 -26.86
N ILE A 110 1.17 5.64 -25.53
CA ILE A 110 0.63 6.71 -24.68
C ILE A 110 1.74 7.65 -24.20
N ALA A 111 2.99 7.33 -24.52
CA ALA A 111 4.08 8.17 -24.09
C ALA A 111 4.02 9.56 -24.75
N PRO A 112 4.47 10.60 -24.05
CA PRO A 112 4.56 11.94 -24.60
C PRO A 112 5.52 11.96 -25.80
N SER A 113 5.25 12.80 -26.80
CA SER A 113 6.09 12.94 -28.01
C SER A 113 7.54 13.36 -27.71
N GLU A 114 7.80 13.87 -26.52
CA GLU A 114 9.11 14.31 -26.03
C GLU A 114 10.01 13.15 -25.59
N VAL A 115 9.46 11.95 -25.40
CA VAL A 115 10.24 10.79 -24.94
C VAL A 115 10.86 10.08 -26.14
N PRO A 116 12.20 9.94 -26.19
CA PRO A 116 12.88 9.36 -27.34
C PRO A 116 12.81 7.83 -27.29
N PHE A 117 11.79 7.24 -27.94
CA PHE A 117 11.74 5.81 -28.22
C PHE A 117 12.28 5.53 -29.63
N GLY A 118 13.33 4.73 -29.74
CA GLY A 118 13.91 4.31 -31.02
C GLY A 118 15.41 4.63 -31.17
N GLU A 119 16.03 4.07 -32.21
CA GLU A 119 17.44 4.30 -32.53
C GLU A 119 17.69 5.79 -32.79
N SER A 120 18.77 6.29 -32.19
CA SER A 120 19.37 7.60 -32.42
C SER A 120 19.36 7.93 -33.91
N TYR A 121 18.48 8.86 -34.32
CA TYR A 121 18.50 9.34 -35.69
C TYR A 121 19.80 10.10 -35.90
N ASP A 122 20.67 9.52 -36.74
CA ASP A 122 21.97 10.04 -37.11
C ASP A 122 21.85 11.46 -37.68
N SER A 123 22.28 12.44 -36.88
CA SER A 123 22.68 13.76 -37.38
C SER A 123 24.15 14.00 -37.08
N GLY A 124 25.00 13.05 -37.50
CA GLY A 124 26.39 13.34 -37.86
C GLY A 124 27.37 13.59 -36.71
N ASN A 125 27.01 13.38 -35.45
CA ASN A 125 27.95 13.42 -34.31
C ASN A 125 27.45 12.55 -33.15
N GLY A 126 28.06 11.38 -32.96
CA GLY A 126 28.00 10.62 -31.72
C GLY A 126 26.69 9.87 -31.46
N TYR A 127 26.79 8.59 -31.11
CA TYR A 127 25.68 7.83 -30.54
C TYR A 127 25.41 8.37 -29.13
N GLU A 128 24.41 9.23 -28.96
CA GLU A 128 23.89 9.54 -27.63
C GLU A 128 23.09 8.33 -27.14
N ASN A 129 23.67 7.58 -26.20
CA ASN A 129 22.97 6.47 -25.55
C ASN A 129 21.91 7.03 -24.60
N TYR A 130 20.67 7.18 -25.08
CA TYR A 130 19.54 7.49 -24.21
C TYR A 130 19.16 6.25 -23.39
N GLN A 131 19.14 6.38 -22.07
CA GLN A 131 18.51 5.39 -21.19
C GLN A 131 17.14 5.92 -20.80
N VAL A 132 16.08 5.25 -21.26
CA VAL A 132 14.70 5.51 -20.87
C VAL A 132 14.28 4.41 -19.90
N ASP A 133 14.02 4.79 -18.65
CA ASP A 133 13.41 3.91 -17.66
C ASP A 133 11.90 4.16 -17.61
N ILE A 134 11.13 3.08 -17.66
CA ILE A 134 9.66 3.12 -17.60
C ILE A 134 9.26 2.54 -16.26
N SER A 135 8.61 3.35 -15.43
CA SER A 135 8.07 2.92 -14.15
C SER A 135 6.56 3.13 -14.09
N LEU A 136 5.91 2.41 -13.17
CA LEU A 136 4.48 2.52 -12.92
C LEU A 136 4.25 3.25 -11.60
N GLU A 137 3.54 4.38 -11.66
CA GLU A 137 3.03 5.06 -10.47
C GLU A 137 1.54 4.76 -10.30
N THR A 138 1.20 3.99 -9.28
CA THR A 138 -0.18 3.71 -8.92
C THR A 138 -0.66 4.70 -7.87
N ARG A 139 -1.63 5.54 -8.22
CA ARG A 139 -2.37 6.35 -7.24
C ARG A 139 -3.62 5.62 -6.79
N ALA A 140 -4.31 6.17 -5.79
CA ALA A 140 -5.51 5.56 -5.22
C ALA A 140 -6.54 5.17 -6.31
N PHE A 141 -7.15 4.00 -6.16
CA PHE A 141 -8.22 3.47 -7.02
C PHE A 141 -7.89 3.38 -8.52
N PHE A 142 -6.78 2.73 -8.86
CA PHE A 142 -6.40 2.38 -10.25
C PHE A 142 -6.12 3.58 -11.17
N ASN A 143 -6.03 4.79 -10.63
CA ASN A 143 -5.47 5.94 -11.32
C ASN A 143 -3.96 5.77 -11.43
N SER A 144 -3.54 4.94 -12.39
CA SER A 144 -2.14 4.63 -12.60
C SER A 144 -1.61 5.42 -13.79
N ALA A 145 -0.34 5.79 -13.73
CA ALA A 145 0.37 6.47 -14.79
C ALA A 145 1.69 5.75 -15.06
N PHE A 146 2.08 5.71 -16.33
CA PHE A 146 3.44 5.40 -16.70
C PHE A 146 4.30 6.63 -16.49
N VAL A 147 5.42 6.46 -15.81
CA VAL A 147 6.41 7.50 -15.58
C VAL A 147 7.64 7.14 -16.41
N TYR A 148 8.04 8.07 -17.26
CA TYR A 148 9.19 7.96 -18.13
C TYR A 148 10.30 8.82 -17.57
N GLU A 149 11.40 8.19 -17.19
CA GLU A 149 12.59 8.85 -16.70
C GLU A 149 13.67 8.68 -17.77
N TYR A 150 14.17 9.79 -18.32
CA TYR A 150 15.22 9.75 -19.33
C TYR A 150 16.25 10.84 -19.09
N SER A 151 17.51 10.51 -19.37
CA SER A 151 18.63 11.44 -19.25
C SER A 151 19.32 11.61 -20.59
N THR A 152 19.57 12.85 -20.95
CA THR A 152 20.53 13.25 -21.99
C THR A 152 21.84 13.66 -21.32
N GLU A 153 22.88 13.98 -22.09
CA GLU A 153 24.15 14.51 -21.56
C GLU A 153 23.97 15.83 -20.77
N PHE A 154 22.89 16.56 -21.03
CA PHE A 154 22.67 17.91 -20.50
C PHE A 154 21.45 18.04 -19.58
N GLU A 155 20.48 17.12 -19.68
CA GLU A 155 19.22 17.23 -18.95
C GLU A 155 18.69 15.88 -18.47
N HIS A 156 18.12 15.90 -17.27
CA HIS A 156 17.35 14.81 -16.72
C HIS A 156 15.87 15.21 -16.71
N ARG A 157 15.01 14.43 -17.35
CA ARG A 157 13.57 14.72 -17.46
C ARG A 157 12.74 13.55 -16.98
N ILE A 158 11.67 13.91 -16.28
CA ILE A 158 10.64 12.99 -15.80
C ILE A 158 9.30 13.44 -16.37
N CYS A 159 8.66 12.55 -17.11
CA CYS A 159 7.33 12.79 -17.68
C CYS A 159 6.38 11.68 -17.23
N SER A 160 5.09 11.99 -17.07
CA SER A 160 4.08 11.00 -16.65
C SER A 160 2.88 11.01 -17.58
N SER A 161 2.51 9.85 -18.10
CA SER A 161 1.29 9.68 -18.87
C SER A 161 0.28 8.79 -18.14
N PRO A 162 -0.88 9.33 -17.77
CA PRO A 162 -1.98 8.54 -17.21
C PRO A 162 -2.50 7.47 -18.18
N ILE A 163 -2.86 6.31 -17.64
CA ILE A 163 -3.33 5.15 -18.42
C ILE A 163 -4.64 5.40 -19.16
N TYR A 164 -5.48 6.32 -18.68
CA TYR A 164 -6.73 6.70 -19.35
C TYR A 164 -6.52 7.47 -20.66
N PHE A 165 -5.29 7.89 -20.99
CA PHE A 165 -4.97 8.45 -22.32
C PHE A 165 -4.87 7.40 -23.42
N CYS A 166 -5.17 6.13 -23.11
CA CYS A 166 -5.37 5.10 -24.11
C CYS A 166 -6.31 5.60 -25.23
N LYS A 167 -5.82 5.61 -26.47
CA LYS A 167 -6.59 6.08 -27.64
C LYS A 167 -7.90 5.30 -27.85
N ASN A 168 -7.94 4.05 -27.38
CA ASN A 168 -9.07 3.14 -27.54
C ASN A 168 -9.67 2.74 -26.18
N PHE A 169 -11.00 2.82 -26.06
CA PHE A 169 -11.74 2.39 -24.86
C PHE A 169 -11.49 0.90 -24.53
N ARG A 170 -11.35 0.06 -25.55
CA ARG A 170 -11.00 -1.36 -25.37
C ARG A 170 -9.60 -1.54 -24.76
N GLY A 171 -8.61 -0.78 -25.24
CA GLY A 171 -7.25 -0.81 -24.69
C GLY A 171 -7.20 -0.33 -23.24
N TYR A 172 -7.99 0.69 -22.90
CA TYR A 172 -8.15 1.13 -21.52
C TYR A 172 -8.69 0.02 -20.60
N PHE A 173 -9.77 -0.66 -21.00
CA PHE A 173 -10.33 -1.75 -20.19
C PHE A 173 -9.40 -2.97 -20.10
N GLU A 174 -8.74 -3.34 -21.19
CA GLU A 174 -7.75 -4.41 -21.19
C GLU A 174 -6.60 -4.08 -20.24
N SER A 175 -6.08 -2.85 -20.26
CA SER A 175 -5.05 -2.39 -19.32
C SER A 175 -5.49 -2.40 -17.87
N LEU A 176 -6.73 -1.98 -17.59
CA LEU A 176 -7.28 -1.93 -16.25
C LEU A 176 -7.49 -3.34 -15.71
N TRP A 177 -7.97 -4.26 -16.55
CA TRP A 177 -8.06 -5.67 -16.22
C TRP A 177 -6.69 -6.28 -15.93
N LEU A 178 -5.69 -5.94 -16.73
CA LEU A 178 -4.32 -6.40 -16.55
C LEU A 178 -3.76 -5.90 -15.21
N ILE A 179 -3.88 -4.60 -14.91
CA ILE A 179 -3.49 -4.02 -13.61
C ILE A 179 -4.18 -4.74 -12.45
N ILE A 180 -5.50 -4.96 -12.53
CA ILE A 180 -6.24 -5.66 -11.49
C ILE A 180 -5.74 -7.11 -11.34
N SER A 181 -5.45 -7.80 -12.43
CA SER A 181 -5.02 -9.20 -12.39
C SER A 181 -3.64 -9.35 -11.74
N TYR A 182 -2.67 -8.50 -12.10
CA TYR A 182 -1.33 -8.52 -11.52
C TYR A 182 -1.34 -8.01 -10.08
N TRP A 183 -2.16 -7.00 -9.77
CA TRP A 183 -2.40 -6.57 -8.40
C TRP A 183 -2.98 -7.72 -7.57
N TRP A 184 -4.04 -8.38 -8.03
CA TRP A 184 -4.68 -9.49 -7.31
C TRP A 184 -3.72 -10.66 -7.07
N ASP A 185 -2.96 -11.05 -8.09
CA ASP A 185 -1.94 -12.10 -7.98
C ASP A 185 -0.90 -11.75 -6.91
N ALA A 186 -0.41 -10.50 -6.92
CA ALA A 186 0.55 -10.02 -5.93
C ALA A 186 -0.02 -10.05 -4.51
N GLN A 187 -1.25 -9.58 -4.32
CA GLN A 187 -1.87 -9.44 -3.01
C GLN A 187 -2.20 -10.79 -2.35
N PHE A 188 -2.71 -11.75 -3.12
CA PHE A 188 -3.27 -12.99 -2.56
C PHE A 188 -2.45 -14.24 -2.85
N ARG A 189 -1.67 -14.28 -3.93
CA ARG A 189 -0.93 -15.49 -4.32
C ARG A 189 0.48 -15.54 -3.74
N ASN A 190 1.03 -14.39 -3.35
CA ASN A 190 2.33 -14.34 -2.70
C ASN A 190 2.19 -14.58 -1.18
N ASN A 191 2.90 -15.57 -0.64
CA ASN A 191 2.91 -15.89 0.79
C ASN A 191 3.36 -14.70 1.65
N ASP A 192 4.29 -13.89 1.14
CA ASP A 192 4.76 -12.69 1.83
C ASP A 192 3.64 -11.66 1.95
N SER A 193 2.80 -11.56 0.91
CA SER A 193 1.63 -10.69 0.91
C SER A 193 0.56 -11.21 1.84
N LEU A 194 0.31 -12.53 1.92
CA LEU A 194 -0.62 -13.08 2.91
C LEU A 194 -0.15 -12.80 4.35
N THR A 195 1.16 -12.90 4.60
CA THR A 195 1.75 -12.58 5.91
C THR A 195 1.58 -11.10 6.26
N LEU A 196 1.64 -10.22 5.25
CA LEU A 196 1.44 -8.78 5.41
C LEU A 196 -0.03 -8.39 5.55
N TYR A 197 -0.92 -8.96 4.73
CA TYR A 197 -2.34 -8.60 4.66
C TYR A 197 -3.20 -9.36 5.69
N GLY A 198 -2.74 -10.52 6.15
CA GLY A 198 -3.44 -11.38 7.11
C GLY A 198 -3.90 -10.64 8.38
N PRO A 199 -3.03 -9.88 9.08
CA PRO A 199 -3.44 -9.12 10.25
C PRO A 199 -4.53 -8.08 9.96
N TYR A 200 -4.53 -7.47 8.77
CA TYR A 200 -5.61 -6.56 8.37
C TYR A 200 -6.91 -7.32 8.14
N LEU A 201 -6.87 -8.44 7.43
CA LEU A 201 -8.06 -9.26 7.17
C LEU A 201 -8.71 -9.71 8.48
N ILE A 202 -7.92 -10.24 9.41
CA ILE A 202 -8.41 -10.67 10.73
C ILE A 202 -9.03 -9.48 11.48
N ALA A 203 -8.35 -8.33 11.48
CA ALA A 203 -8.86 -7.15 12.17
C ALA A 203 -10.13 -6.58 11.52
N PHE A 204 -10.22 -6.54 10.19
CA PHE A 204 -11.40 -6.08 9.47
C PHE A 204 -12.58 -7.02 9.67
N VAL A 205 -12.36 -8.34 9.66
CA VAL A 205 -13.41 -9.32 9.96
C VAL A 205 -13.88 -9.17 11.41
N ALA A 206 -12.95 -9.03 12.36
CA ALA A 206 -13.28 -8.84 13.77
C ALA A 206 -14.07 -7.55 14.00
N ILE A 207 -13.61 -6.41 13.44
CA ILE A 207 -14.29 -5.11 13.54
C ILE A 207 -15.64 -5.16 12.83
N GLY A 208 -15.71 -5.75 11.63
CA GLY A 208 -16.96 -5.89 10.87
C GLY A 208 -18.00 -6.68 11.66
N HIS A 209 -17.63 -7.86 12.15
CA HIS A 209 -18.49 -8.68 13.02
C HIS A 209 -18.94 -7.91 14.27
N ALA A 210 -18.06 -7.10 14.83
CA ALA A 210 -18.31 -6.32 16.04
C ALA A 210 -19.30 -5.15 15.77
N VAL A 211 -19.18 -4.47 14.63
CA VAL A 211 -19.92 -3.23 14.33
C VAL A 211 -21.25 -3.49 13.62
N ILE A 212 -21.31 -4.48 12.71
CA ILE A 212 -22.50 -4.74 11.87
C ILE A 212 -23.78 -4.94 12.72
N PRO A 213 -23.81 -5.77 13.79
CA PRO A 213 -25.02 -5.97 14.59
C PRO A 213 -25.54 -4.66 15.21
N ARG A 214 -24.63 -3.80 15.69
CA ARG A 214 -24.99 -2.52 16.30
C ARG A 214 -25.53 -1.50 15.30
N LEU A 215 -25.04 -1.55 14.06
CA LEU A 215 -25.60 -0.73 12.98
C LEU A 215 -27.03 -1.15 12.64
N PHE A 216 -27.30 -2.45 12.61
CA PHE A 216 -28.66 -2.96 12.40
C PHE A 216 -29.62 -2.56 13.54
N GLU A 217 -29.18 -2.54 14.80
CA GLU A 217 -29.99 -2.09 15.94
C GLU A 217 -30.32 -0.58 15.93
N LEU A 218 -29.50 0.24 15.27
CA LEU A 218 -29.69 1.69 15.19
C LEU A 218 -30.59 2.14 14.03
N TYR A 219 -30.71 1.32 12.98
CA TYR A 219 -31.39 1.68 11.73
C TYR A 219 -32.51 0.71 11.31
N GLY A 220 -32.72 -0.39 12.04
CA GLY A 220 -33.82 -1.35 11.87
C GLY A 220 -34.88 -1.19 12.94
#